data_AF-A0A9E6Z8C7-F1
#
_entry.id   AF-A0A9E6Z8C7-F1
#
_cell.length_a   1.000
_cell.length_b   1.000
_cell.length_c   1.000
_cell.angle_alpha   90.00
_cell.angle_beta   90.00
_cell.angle_gamma   90.00
#
_symmetry.space_group_name_H-M   'P 1'
#
loop_
_entity.id
_entity.type
_entity.pdbx_description
1 polymer ?
#
loop_
_entity_poly.entity_id
_entity_poly.type
_entity_poly.pdbx_seq_one_letter_code
_entity_poly.pdbx_strand_id
1 'polypeptide(L)'
;MPCIQNIEKSSPYNPCLYNLHVSQELTSSTYTTQDYDFEKPTSPLKATSEGEGSKQEVYHYPGNYTVQGDGSKISDNRLTSLEFPFAYCRAESNIAPLNVGKTFQLTNCPRKAENKKDFVLYKITHKATLANSDNNAVFTQYKK
;
A
#
# COMPACT_ATOMS: atom_id res chain seq x y z
N MET A 1 -11.56 4.43 -16.67
CA MET A 1 -11.27 4.46 -15.22
C MET A 1 -12.14 5.52 -14.58
N PRO A 2 -12.68 5.29 -13.36
CA PRO A 2 -13.47 6.30 -12.67
C PRO A 2 -12.58 7.45 -12.18
N CYS A 3 -13.07 8.68 -12.35
CA CYS A 3 -12.49 9.87 -11.75
C CYS A 3 -13.25 10.17 -10.46
N ILE A 4 -12.54 10.29 -9.34
CA ILE A 4 -13.11 10.55 -8.03
C ILE A 4 -12.64 11.92 -7.54
N GLN A 5 -13.58 12.71 -7.02
CA GLN A 5 -13.32 14.04 -6.51
C GLN A 5 -13.10 14.03 -5.00
N ASN A 6 -12.09 14.75 -4.55
CA ASN A 6 -11.93 15.14 -3.15
C ASN A 6 -12.71 16.44 -2.89
N ILE A 7 -13.54 16.45 -1.85
CA ILE A 7 -14.40 17.57 -1.45
C ILE A 7 -14.20 17.81 0.05
N GLU A 8 -14.34 19.05 0.51
CA GLU A 8 -14.20 19.41 1.92
C GLU A 8 -15.26 18.76 2.81
N LYS A 9 -16.48 18.58 2.31
CA LYS A 9 -17.62 18.04 3.04
C LYS A 9 -18.36 16.98 2.21
N SER A 10 -18.67 15.85 2.83
CA SER A 10 -19.48 14.80 2.21
C SER A 10 -20.96 15.16 2.16
N SER A 11 -21.63 14.72 1.10
CA SER A 11 -23.08 14.82 0.93
C SER A 11 -23.65 13.42 0.61
N PRO A 12 -24.81 13.02 1.15
CA PRO A 12 -25.39 11.71 0.85
C PRO A 12 -25.69 11.48 -0.64
N TYR A 13 -25.96 12.56 -1.38
CA TYR A 13 -26.37 12.50 -2.78
C TYR A 13 -25.19 12.39 -3.76
N ASN A 14 -24.00 12.83 -3.34
CA ASN A 14 -22.82 12.90 -4.22
C ASN A 14 -21.70 12.01 -3.68
N PRO A 15 -21.34 10.93 -4.37
CA PRO A 15 -20.21 10.07 -3.99
C PRO A 15 -18.89 10.82 -4.16
N CYS A 16 -18.13 10.98 -3.08
CA CYS A 16 -16.87 11.71 -3.06
C CYS A 16 -15.89 11.14 -2.02
N LEU A 17 -14.63 11.55 -2.16
CA LEU A 17 -13.63 11.45 -1.09
C LEU A 17 -13.66 12.76 -0.30
N TYR A 18 -13.36 12.67 0.99
CA TYR A 18 -13.19 13.82 1.87
C TYR A 18 -12.16 13.50 2.96
N ASN A 19 -11.70 14.52 3.69
CA ASN A 19 -10.65 14.38 4.71
C ASN A 19 -9.39 13.68 4.18
N LEU A 20 -8.92 14.08 3.00
CA LEU A 20 -7.77 13.50 2.33
C LEU A 20 -6.46 14.00 2.97
N HIS A 21 -5.64 13.07 3.43
CA HIS A 21 -4.29 13.28 3.91
C HIS A 21 -3.28 12.61 2.97
N VAL A 22 -2.26 13.35 2.58
CA VAL A 22 -1.10 12.83 1.84
C VAL A 22 0.02 12.63 2.87
N SER A 23 0.58 11.43 2.91
CA SER A 23 1.66 11.05 3.82
C SER A 23 2.87 10.59 3.03
N GLN A 24 4.06 10.93 3.53
CA GLN A 24 5.34 10.46 2.98
C GLN A 24 6.24 10.01 4.12
N GLU A 25 7.00 8.95 3.89
CA GLU A 25 7.91 8.36 4.86
C GLU A 25 9.30 8.19 4.24
N LEU A 26 10.34 8.29 5.06
CA LEU A 26 11.70 8.01 4.61
C LEU A 26 11.87 6.49 4.49
N THR A 27 12.11 5.99 3.29
CA THR A 27 12.33 4.57 3.01
C THR A 27 13.78 4.30 2.64
N SER A 28 14.24 3.06 2.80
CA SER A 28 15.56 2.61 2.37
C SER A 28 15.59 2.46 0.84
N SER A 29 16.69 2.85 0.20
CA SER A 29 16.88 2.74 -1.25
C SER A 29 17.44 1.38 -1.67
N THR A 30 18.04 0.63 -0.76
CA THR A 30 18.83 -0.54 -1.12
C THR A 30 18.45 -1.71 -0.23
N TYR A 31 18.22 -2.87 -0.85
CA TYR A 31 18.02 -4.13 -0.15
C TYR A 31 19.02 -5.16 -0.65
N THR A 32 19.83 -5.68 0.26
CA THR A 32 20.82 -6.72 -0.02
C THR A 32 20.46 -7.97 0.77
N THR A 33 20.45 -9.12 0.10
CA THR A 33 20.30 -10.42 0.76
C THR A 33 21.42 -11.36 0.35
N GLN A 34 21.76 -12.27 1.24
CA GLN A 34 22.81 -13.27 1.06
C GLN A 34 22.34 -14.63 1.57
N ASP A 35 22.82 -15.70 0.95
CA ASP A 35 22.75 -17.04 1.53
C ASP A 35 24.05 -17.85 1.31
N TYR A 36 24.09 -19.07 1.83
CA TYR A 36 25.18 -20.02 1.66
C TYR A 36 24.64 -21.42 1.30
N ASP A 37 25.18 -22.00 0.23
CA ASP A 37 24.89 -23.36 -0.20
C ASP A 37 26.12 -24.24 0.04
N PHE A 38 25.98 -25.26 0.88
CA PHE A 38 27.07 -26.18 1.22
C PHE A 38 27.45 -27.11 0.06
N GLU A 39 26.52 -27.38 -0.87
CA GLU A 39 26.80 -28.18 -2.07
C GLU A 39 27.63 -27.36 -3.08
N LYS A 40 27.46 -26.03 -3.07
CA LYS A 40 28.12 -25.08 -3.97
C LYS A 40 28.71 -23.90 -3.18
N PRO A 41 29.75 -24.14 -2.35
CA PRO A 41 30.26 -23.13 -1.41
C PRO A 41 30.89 -21.91 -2.08
N THR A 42 31.27 -22.02 -3.36
CA THR A 42 31.85 -20.93 -4.16
C THR A 42 30.80 -20.16 -4.98
N SER A 43 29.52 -20.58 -4.94
CA SER A 43 28.45 -19.93 -5.70
C SER A 43 28.17 -18.52 -5.15
N PRO A 44 28.11 -17.49 -6.03
CA PRO A 44 27.77 -16.14 -5.60
C PRO A 44 26.27 -16.02 -5.32
N LEU A 45 25.89 -16.23 -4.06
CA LEU A 45 24.52 -16.09 -3.57
C LEU A 45 24.26 -14.72 -2.93
N LYS A 46 24.90 -13.67 -3.44
CA LYS A 46 24.58 -12.28 -3.07
C LYS A 46 23.61 -11.70 -4.09
N ALA A 47 22.54 -11.08 -3.61
CA ALA A 47 21.62 -10.30 -4.42
C ALA A 47 21.40 -8.92 -3.79
N THR A 48 21.46 -7.87 -4.60
CA THR A 48 21.26 -6.49 -4.18
C THR A 48 20.33 -5.82 -5.18
N SER A 49 19.34 -5.09 -4.68
CA SER A 49 18.43 -4.25 -5.46
C SER A 49 18.50 -2.81 -4.97
N GLU A 50 18.44 -1.86 -5.91
CA GLU A 50 18.54 -0.41 -5.66
C GLU A 50 17.34 0.32 -6.26
N GLY A 51 16.84 1.33 -5.56
CA GLY A 51 15.67 2.13 -5.91
C GLY A 51 15.83 3.60 -5.56
N GLU A 52 14.71 4.33 -5.44
CA GLU A 52 14.68 5.80 -5.36
C GLU A 52 14.65 6.34 -3.92
N GLY A 53 14.71 5.46 -2.91
CA GLY A 53 14.65 5.81 -1.50
C GLY A 53 15.84 6.63 -0.97
N SER A 54 15.90 6.81 0.35
CA SER A 54 17.08 7.37 1.02
C SER A 54 18.26 6.42 0.93
N LYS A 55 19.50 6.93 0.95
CA LYS A 55 20.76 6.16 0.79
C LYS A 55 21.08 5.16 1.93
N GLN A 56 20.07 4.58 2.55
CA GLN A 56 20.15 3.54 3.57
C GLN A 56 19.99 2.17 2.91
N GLU A 57 20.81 1.23 3.37
CA GLU A 57 20.79 -0.17 2.94
C GLU A 57 20.21 -1.06 4.04
N VAL A 58 19.30 -1.96 3.65
CA VAL A 58 18.82 -3.07 4.48
C VAL A 58 19.53 -4.34 4.03
N TYR A 59 20.34 -4.92 4.92
CA TYR A 59 21.01 -6.20 4.69
C TYR A 59 20.26 -7.34 5.41
N HIS A 60 20.02 -8.45 4.71
CA HIS A 60 19.31 -9.61 5.25
C HIS A 60 20.01 -10.93 4.99
N TYR A 61 20.24 -11.67 6.07
CA TYR A 61 20.74 -13.04 6.06
C TYR A 61 20.03 -13.84 7.17
N PRO A 62 19.64 -15.10 6.94
CA PRO A 62 19.75 -15.85 5.68
C PRO A 62 18.65 -15.49 4.67
N GLY A 63 18.98 -15.56 3.37
CA GLY A 63 18.07 -15.22 2.27
C GLY A 63 17.06 -16.31 1.90
N ASN A 64 17.31 -17.56 2.31
CA ASN A 64 16.57 -18.78 2.00
C ASN A 64 16.48 -19.06 0.49
N TYR A 65 17.61 -19.00 -0.22
CA TYR A 65 17.71 -19.38 -1.64
C TYR A 65 19.05 -20.02 -1.96
N THR A 66 19.04 -20.97 -2.89
CA THR A 66 20.26 -21.67 -3.36
C THR A 66 20.66 -21.27 -4.78
N VAL A 67 19.86 -20.41 -5.43
CA VAL A 67 20.08 -19.92 -6.79
C VAL A 67 20.02 -18.40 -6.79
N GLN A 68 21.02 -17.75 -7.41
CA GLN A 68 21.14 -16.29 -7.45
C GLN A 68 19.91 -15.59 -8.07
N GLY A 69 19.30 -16.19 -9.09
CA GLY A 69 18.10 -15.65 -9.74
C GLY A 69 16.89 -15.53 -8.80
N ASP A 70 16.77 -16.41 -7.80
CA ASP A 70 15.71 -16.31 -6.80
C ASP A 70 16.04 -15.24 -5.76
N GLY A 71 17.32 -15.12 -5.38
CA GLY A 71 17.82 -14.02 -4.56
C GLY A 71 17.48 -12.65 -5.15
N SER A 72 17.67 -12.46 -6.46
CA SER A 72 17.32 -11.21 -7.16
C SER A 72 15.82 -10.90 -7.08
N LYS A 73 14.95 -11.89 -7.32
CA LYS A 73 13.50 -11.69 -7.23
C LYS A 73 13.06 -11.36 -5.80
N ILE A 74 13.70 -11.98 -4.81
CA ILE A 74 13.45 -11.71 -3.40
C ILE A 74 13.87 -10.29 -3.05
N SER A 75 15.08 -9.86 -3.46
CA SER A 75 15.57 -8.51 -3.19
C SER A 75 14.70 -7.44 -3.84
N ASP A 76 14.25 -7.66 -5.08
CA ASP A 76 13.36 -6.75 -5.80
C ASP A 76 12.01 -6.61 -5.07
N ASN A 77 11.34 -7.73 -4.77
CA ASN A 77 10.05 -7.73 -4.08
C ASN A 77 10.15 -7.08 -2.69
N ARG A 78 11.25 -7.31 -1.97
CA ARG A 78 11.48 -6.72 -0.65
C ARG A 78 11.73 -5.22 -0.74
N LEU A 79 12.53 -4.78 -1.71
CA LEU A 79 12.75 -3.36 -1.96
C LEU A 79 11.43 -2.65 -2.30
N THR A 80 10.65 -3.17 -3.25
CA THR A 80 9.35 -2.56 -3.61
C THR A 80 8.40 -2.50 -2.40
N SER A 81 8.42 -3.51 -1.52
CA SER A 81 7.64 -3.49 -0.28
C SER A 81 8.14 -2.45 0.73
N LEU A 82 9.45 -2.19 0.80
CA LEU A 82 10.04 -1.16 1.64
C LEU A 82 9.78 0.25 1.11
N GLU A 83 9.71 0.40 -0.20
CA GLU A 83 9.40 1.68 -0.85
C GLU A 83 7.91 2.02 -0.83
N PHE A 84 7.02 1.04 -0.68
CA PHE A 84 5.57 1.26 -0.63
C PHE A 84 5.09 2.42 0.28
N PRO A 85 5.54 2.56 1.54
CA PRO A 85 5.12 3.66 2.42
C PRO A 85 5.72 5.03 2.06
N PHE A 86 6.63 5.12 1.08
CA PHE A 86 7.29 6.37 0.69
C PHE A 86 6.29 7.49 0.36
N ALA A 87 5.18 7.14 -0.31
CA ALA A 87 4.09 8.07 -0.58
C ALA A 87 2.75 7.34 -0.67
N TYR A 88 1.81 7.69 0.21
CA TYR A 88 0.44 7.19 0.14
C TYR A 88 -0.56 8.26 0.56
N CYS A 89 -1.82 8.03 0.20
CA CYS A 89 -2.93 8.91 0.54
C CYS A 89 -3.97 8.15 1.36
N ARG A 90 -4.54 8.82 2.36
CA ARG A 90 -5.64 8.31 3.17
C ARG A 90 -6.82 9.27 3.07
N ALA A 91 -8.02 8.76 2.83
CA ALA A 91 -9.24 9.55 2.78
C ALA A 91 -10.40 8.80 3.43
N GLU A 92 -11.45 9.55 3.74
CA GLU A 92 -12.77 9.00 4.03
C GLU A 92 -13.66 9.10 2.79
N SER A 93 -14.69 8.26 2.71
CA SER A 93 -15.52 8.14 1.51
C SER A 93 -16.94 7.72 1.84
N ASN A 94 -17.89 8.16 1.04
CA ASN A 94 -19.29 7.69 1.02
C ASN A 94 -19.60 6.81 -0.21
N ILE A 95 -18.57 6.40 -0.96
CA ILE A 95 -18.72 5.68 -2.23
C ILE A 95 -18.87 4.19 -1.94
N ALA A 96 -20.11 3.68 -1.99
CA ALA A 96 -20.42 2.27 -1.73
C ALA A 96 -19.64 1.25 -2.59
N PRO A 97 -19.44 1.43 -3.92
CA PRO A 97 -18.77 0.43 -4.76
C PRO A 97 -17.23 0.42 -4.67
N LEU A 98 -16.62 1.17 -3.74
CA LEU A 98 -15.17 1.12 -3.56
C LEU A 98 -14.71 -0.26 -3.10
N ASN A 99 -13.71 -0.80 -3.79
CA ASN A 99 -13.14 -2.11 -3.50
C ASN A 99 -11.62 -2.06 -3.62
N VAL A 100 -10.93 -2.85 -2.81
CA VAL A 100 -9.46 -3.00 -2.87
C VAL A 100 -9.06 -3.57 -4.23
N GLY A 101 -7.91 -3.11 -4.75
CA GLY A 101 -7.38 -3.48 -6.06
C GLY A 101 -7.98 -2.70 -7.23
N LYS A 102 -8.98 -1.83 -6.99
CA LYS A 102 -9.50 -0.93 -8.03
C LYS A 102 -8.58 0.27 -8.21
N THR A 103 -8.44 0.67 -9.47
CA THR A 103 -7.73 1.88 -9.88
C THR A 103 -8.69 3.03 -10.16
N PHE A 104 -8.28 4.24 -9.81
CA PHE A 104 -9.05 5.47 -10.05
C PHE A 104 -8.12 6.67 -10.20
N GLN A 105 -8.64 7.74 -10.79
CA GLN A 105 -7.94 9.03 -10.84
C GLN A 105 -8.51 9.98 -9.80
N LEU A 106 -7.62 10.67 -9.08
CA LEU A 106 -7.99 11.63 -8.05
C LEU A 106 -7.99 13.05 -8.62
N THR A 107 -9.01 13.82 -8.25
CA THR A 107 -9.13 15.26 -8.53
C THR A 107 -9.35 16.04 -7.25
N ASN A 108 -8.94 17.32 -7.24
CA ASN A 108 -8.96 18.20 -6.07
C ASN A 108 -8.12 17.71 -4.88
N CYS A 109 -6.99 17.04 -5.15
CA CYS A 109 -6.00 16.73 -4.13
C CYS A 109 -5.33 18.02 -3.61
N PRO A 110 -5.13 18.17 -2.29
CA PRO A 110 -4.39 19.30 -1.70
C PRO A 110 -3.02 19.51 -2.33
N ARG A 111 -2.32 18.40 -2.66
CA ARG A 111 -1.06 18.44 -3.40
C ARG A 111 -1.35 18.38 -4.89
N LYS A 112 -1.17 19.51 -5.59
CA LYS A 112 -1.49 19.63 -7.03
C LYS A 112 -0.78 18.59 -7.91
N ALA A 113 0.44 18.20 -7.55
CA ALA A 113 1.22 17.19 -8.27
C ALA A 113 0.56 15.80 -8.29
N GLU A 114 -0.31 15.50 -7.34
CA GLU A 114 -1.01 14.21 -7.24
C GLU A 114 -2.32 14.18 -8.05
N ASN A 115 -2.78 15.32 -8.56
CA ASN A 115 -3.98 15.35 -9.39
C ASN A 115 -3.74 14.65 -10.73
N LYS A 116 -4.74 13.89 -11.19
CA LYS A 116 -4.71 13.14 -12.46
C LYS A 116 -3.69 12.00 -12.52
N LYS A 117 -3.06 11.64 -11.40
CA LYS A 117 -2.31 10.38 -11.31
C LYS A 117 -3.27 9.21 -11.10
N ASP A 118 -2.82 8.03 -11.50
CA ASP A 118 -3.52 6.78 -11.25
C ASP A 118 -3.22 6.31 -9.82
N PHE A 119 -4.28 6.08 -9.04
CA PHE A 119 -4.20 5.53 -7.69
C PHE A 119 -4.76 4.12 -7.66
N VAL A 120 -4.17 3.27 -6.81
CA VAL A 120 -4.67 1.93 -6.49
C VAL A 120 -5.15 1.91 -5.04
N LEU A 121 -6.35 1.42 -4.80
CA LEU A 121 -6.84 1.19 -3.43
C LEU A 121 -6.20 -0.08 -2.87
N TYR A 122 -5.31 0.05 -1.88
CA TYR A 122 -4.68 -1.10 -1.23
C TYR A 122 -5.36 -1.51 0.09
N LYS A 123 -6.13 -0.60 0.71
CA LYS A 123 -6.82 -0.83 1.98
C LYS A 123 -8.12 -0.03 2.06
N ILE A 124 -9.19 -0.67 2.52
CA ILE A 124 -10.47 -0.04 2.82
C ILE A 124 -10.94 -0.54 4.19
N THR A 125 -11.45 0.39 5.01
CA THR A 125 -12.09 0.06 6.28
C THR A 125 -13.53 0.57 6.23
N HIS A 126 -14.50 -0.34 6.19
CA HIS A 126 -15.92 0.02 6.24
C HIS A 126 -16.38 0.19 7.69
N LYS A 127 -17.14 1.25 7.94
CA LYS A 127 -17.86 1.46 9.20
C LYS A 127 -19.33 1.61 8.88
N ALA A 128 -20.18 0.81 9.50
CA ALA A 128 -21.62 0.90 9.39
C ALA A 128 -22.21 1.04 10.79
N THR A 129 -23.01 2.08 10.99
CA THR A 129 -23.77 2.27 12.22
C THR A 129 -25.22 1.94 11.91
N LEU A 130 -25.77 0.94 12.58
CA LEU A 130 -27.21 0.72 12.57
C LEU A 130 -27.82 1.78 13.49
N ALA A 131 -28.68 2.64 12.94
CA ALA A 131 -29.56 3.44 13.78
C ALA A 131 -30.54 2.46 14.43
N ASN A 132 -30.33 2.13 15.70
CA ASN A 132 -31.29 1.37 16.48
C ASN A 132 -32.59 2.19 16.53
N SER A 133 -33.54 1.79 15.67
CA SER A 133 -34.95 2.03 15.91
C SER A 133 -35.43 0.81 16.66
N ASP A 134 -35.60 1.02 17.97
CA ASP A 134 -36.49 0.30 18.89
C ASP A 134 -35.87 -0.72 19.86
N ASN A 135 -36.45 -0.72 21.06
CA ASN A 135 -36.21 -1.62 22.17
C ASN A 135 -35.91 -3.07 21.73
N ASN A 136 -34.89 -3.67 22.36
CA ASN A 136 -34.57 -5.11 22.35
C ASN A 136 -34.46 -5.78 20.97
N ALA A 137 -33.26 -5.71 20.36
CA ALA A 137 -32.79 -6.82 19.53
C ALA A 137 -31.27 -7.01 19.69
N VAL A 138 -30.90 -8.22 20.10
CA VAL A 138 -29.53 -8.71 20.26
C VAL A 138 -28.92 -8.89 18.87
N PHE A 139 -27.78 -8.25 18.59
CA PHE A 139 -27.01 -8.49 17.37
C PHE A 139 -25.76 -9.33 17.69
N THR A 140 -25.77 -10.58 17.26
CA THR A 140 -24.60 -11.47 17.22
C THR A 140 -23.71 -11.06 16.05
N GLN A 141 -22.42 -10.90 16.31
CA GLN A 141 -21.40 -10.45 15.35
C GLN A 141 -21.19 -11.48 14.23
N TYR A 142 -21.06 -11.02 12.98
CA TYR A 142 -20.43 -11.80 11.90
C TYR A 142 -19.06 -11.20 11.58
N LYS A 143 -18.02 -11.98 11.90
CA LYS A 143 -16.63 -11.73 11.52
C LYS A 143 -16.38 -12.43 10.18
N LYS A 144 -15.88 -11.70 9.18
CA LYS A 144 -15.21 -12.27 8.02
C LYS A 144 -13.78 -11.74 8.00
#